data_AF-A0A5C6TUX6-F1
#
_entry.id   AF-A0A5C6TUX6-F1
#
_cell.length_a   1.000
_cell.length_b   1.000
_cell.length_c   1.000
_cell.angle_alpha   90.00
_cell.angle_beta   90.00
_cell.angle_gamma   90.00
#
_symmetry.space_group_name_H-M   'P 1'
#
loop_
_entity.id
_entity.type
_entity.pdbx_description
1 polymer ?
#
loop_
_entity_poly.entity_id
_entity_poly.type
_entity_poly.pdbx_seq_one_letter_code
_entity_poly.pdbx_strand_id
1 'polypeptide(L)'
;MRQQRQPGLDRRRSRRADRPVPPDRQPDRRPEADAMIRRLRLRRIGRDQGGATIVEFAMVLPVLCTLLLGVLDLGYRAYAAAVLQGALQEAARMSTVGGIPMSQINDRVRARLGAFTNRGTVTISTSSYFDFTDIGKMEPIVADHGGDPNRPDVSGDCFTDINNDGSWDEQGRAGLGAAEDVVRYRATLTFPHIVPIGNFLPGWNNNVVLSAETMLRNQPYAGRNTSWPIVCIP
;
A
#
# COMPACT_ATOMS: atom_id res chain seq x y z
N MET A 1 -102.67 55.59 -20.71
CA MET A 1 -101.49 56.10 -21.46
C MET A 1 -101.20 55.11 -22.59
N ARG A 2 -101.60 55.39 -23.84
CA ARG A 2 -100.74 55.87 -24.97
C ARG A 2 -99.43 55.06 -25.10
N GLN A 3 -98.98 54.52 -26.24
CA GLN A 3 -99.34 54.67 -27.66
C GLN A 3 -98.60 53.56 -28.45
N GLN A 4 -99.14 53.14 -29.59
CA GLN A 4 -98.52 52.23 -30.58
C GLN A 4 -97.27 52.82 -31.27
N ARG A 5 -96.37 51.96 -31.78
CA ARG A 5 -95.69 52.09 -33.09
C ARG A 5 -94.87 50.84 -33.47
N GLN A 6 -95.11 50.29 -34.67
CA GLN A 6 -94.16 49.50 -35.49
C GLN A 6 -93.12 50.47 -36.12
N PRO A 7 -92.12 50.11 -36.98
CA PRO A 7 -91.67 48.82 -37.59
C PRO A 7 -90.11 48.66 -37.61
N GLY A 8 -89.55 47.65 -38.30
CA GLY A 8 -88.17 47.79 -38.85
C GLY A 8 -87.34 46.54 -39.12
N LEU A 9 -87.37 46.09 -40.38
CA LEU A 9 -86.31 45.41 -41.15
C LEU A 9 -84.92 45.28 -40.49
N ASP A 10 -84.49 44.04 -40.28
CA ASP A 10 -83.12 43.65 -39.92
C ASP A 10 -82.17 43.89 -41.11
N ARG A 11 -81.71 45.14 -41.24
CA ARG A 11 -80.59 45.51 -42.11
C ARG A 11 -79.29 45.23 -41.37
N ARG A 12 -78.77 44.00 -41.50
CA ARG A 12 -77.34 43.72 -41.29
C ARG A 12 -76.52 44.45 -42.35
N ARG A 13 -76.22 45.72 -42.07
CA ARG A 13 -75.22 46.50 -42.80
C ARG A 13 -73.85 45.87 -42.55
N SER A 14 -73.25 45.32 -43.60
CA SER A 14 -71.81 45.20 -43.72
C SER A 14 -71.16 46.56 -43.43
N ARG A 15 -70.28 46.62 -42.44
CA ARG A 15 -69.38 47.76 -42.26
C ARG A 15 -67.98 47.27 -41.92
N ARG A 16 -67.16 47.29 -42.97
CA ARG A 16 -65.71 47.56 -42.98
C ARG A 16 -64.85 46.67 -42.10
N ALA A 17 -64.53 45.49 -42.64
CA ALA A 17 -63.13 45.09 -42.69
C ALA A 17 -62.44 46.05 -43.67
N ASP A 18 -61.75 47.06 -43.13
CA ASP A 18 -60.69 47.82 -43.78
C ASP A 18 -60.22 48.90 -42.81
N ARG A 19 -59.44 48.46 -41.81
CA ARG A 19 -58.39 49.32 -41.26
C ARG A 19 -57.10 48.82 -41.91
N PRO A 20 -56.39 49.64 -42.70
CA PRO A 20 -55.04 49.28 -43.09
C PRO A 20 -54.23 49.10 -41.80
N VAL A 21 -53.71 47.88 -41.60
CA VAL A 21 -52.68 47.63 -40.60
C VAL A 21 -51.52 48.57 -40.94
N PRO A 22 -51.03 49.40 -40.01
CA PRO A 22 -49.87 50.24 -40.27
C PRO A 22 -48.72 49.35 -40.79
N PRO A 23 -48.10 49.67 -41.93
CA PRO A 23 -46.95 48.91 -42.41
C PRO A 23 -45.73 49.38 -41.64
N ASP A 24 -45.72 49.12 -40.33
CA ASP A 24 -44.57 49.36 -39.48
C ASP A 24 -44.11 48.04 -38.87
N ARG A 25 -43.88 47.07 -39.77
CA ARG A 25 -43.01 45.94 -39.47
C ARG A 25 -41.59 46.41 -39.78
N GLN A 26 -40.97 47.12 -38.83
CA GLN A 26 -39.53 47.34 -38.89
C GLN A 26 -38.84 45.97 -39.05
N PRO A 27 -38.14 45.73 -40.18
CA PRO A 27 -37.28 44.58 -40.30
C PRO A 27 -36.03 44.86 -39.44
N ASP A 28 -35.51 43.83 -38.78
CA ASP A 28 -34.27 43.86 -38.01
C ASP A 28 -34.19 44.83 -36.82
N ARG A 29 -34.85 44.48 -35.72
CA ARG A 29 -34.16 44.59 -34.43
C ARG A 29 -33.42 43.28 -34.18
N ARG A 30 -32.11 43.29 -34.46
CA ARG A 30 -31.16 42.29 -33.93
C ARG A 30 -31.48 42.06 -32.44
N PRO A 31 -31.34 40.83 -31.92
CA PRO A 31 -31.82 40.50 -30.59
C PRO A 31 -30.95 41.16 -29.51
N GLU A 32 -31.16 42.45 -29.27
CA GLU A 32 -30.66 43.15 -28.08
C GLU A 32 -31.25 42.53 -26.82
N ALA A 33 -32.44 41.93 -26.93
CA ALA A 33 -33.05 41.10 -25.90
C ALA A 33 -32.18 39.88 -25.55
N ASP A 34 -31.60 39.16 -26.53
CA ASP A 34 -30.69 38.05 -26.23
C ASP A 34 -29.40 38.54 -25.61
N ALA A 35 -28.85 39.67 -26.09
CA ALA A 35 -27.66 40.27 -25.50
C ALA A 35 -27.92 40.72 -24.04
N MET A 36 -29.08 41.31 -23.75
CA MET A 36 -29.49 41.70 -22.38
C MET A 36 -29.75 40.48 -21.50
N ILE A 37 -30.49 39.47 -21.98
CA ILE A 37 -30.77 38.23 -21.23
C ILE A 37 -29.46 37.48 -20.93
N ARG A 38 -28.52 37.43 -21.88
CA ARG A 38 -27.20 36.82 -21.70
C ARG A 38 -26.35 37.59 -20.70
N ARG A 39 -26.32 38.93 -20.76
CA ARG A 39 -25.62 39.79 -19.79
C ARG A 39 -26.21 39.67 -18.38
N LEU A 40 -27.53 39.57 -18.25
CA LEU A 40 -28.23 39.37 -16.98
C LEU A 40 -27.95 37.98 -16.40
N ARG A 41 -27.91 36.92 -17.22
CA ARG A 41 -27.52 35.56 -16.79
C ARG A 41 -26.07 35.49 -16.32
N LEU A 42 -25.13 36.09 -17.04
CA LEU A 42 -23.72 36.18 -16.65
C LEU A 42 -23.52 36.95 -15.32
N ARG A 43 -24.25 38.05 -15.12
CA ARG A 43 -24.27 38.77 -13.84
C ARG A 43 -24.90 37.97 -12.70
N ARG A 44 -25.89 37.10 -13.00
CA ARG A 44 -26.54 36.24 -12.01
C ARG A 44 -25.61 35.13 -11.55
N ILE A 45 -24.84 34.53 -12.46
CA ILE A 45 -23.79 33.54 -12.15
C ILE A 45 -22.68 34.20 -11.30
N GLY A 46 -22.25 35.42 -11.62
CA GLY A 46 -21.24 36.14 -10.83
C GLY A 46 -21.72 36.67 -9.46
N ARG A 47 -23.03 36.68 -9.20
CA ARG A 47 -23.63 37.04 -7.89
C ARG A 47 -24.09 35.83 -7.09
N ASP A 48 -24.01 34.63 -7.66
CA ASP A 48 -24.46 33.40 -7.01
C ASP A 48 -23.38 32.90 -6.04
N GLN A 49 -23.56 33.20 -4.75
CA GLN A 49 -22.67 32.77 -3.67
C GLN A 49 -23.03 31.38 -3.13
N GLY A 50 -24.12 30.76 -3.61
CA GLY A 50 -24.57 29.45 -3.13
C GLY A 50 -23.58 28.31 -3.41
N GLY A 51 -22.69 28.48 -4.38
CA GLY A 51 -21.64 27.50 -4.74
C GLY A 51 -20.27 27.73 -4.10
N ALA A 52 -20.07 28.82 -3.35
CA ALA A 52 -18.75 29.14 -2.78
C ALA A 52 -18.28 28.08 -1.77
N THR A 53 -19.20 27.55 -0.96
CA THR A 53 -18.93 26.50 0.04
C THR A 53 -18.48 25.18 -0.60
N ILE A 54 -18.97 24.85 -1.80
CA ILE A 54 -18.55 23.65 -2.55
C ILE A 54 -17.10 23.80 -3.00
N VAL A 55 -16.70 25.00 -3.43
CA VAL A 55 -15.32 25.28 -3.88
C VAL A 55 -14.36 25.26 -2.69
N GLU A 56 -14.75 25.84 -1.55
CA GLU A 56 -13.95 25.78 -0.31
C GLU A 56 -13.77 24.33 0.16
N PHE A 57 -14.84 23.53 0.17
CA PHE A 57 -14.77 22.12 0.51
C PHE A 57 -13.91 21.31 -0.46
N ALA A 58 -13.99 21.60 -1.76
CA ALA A 58 -13.18 20.96 -2.78
C ALA A 58 -11.67 21.24 -2.62
N MET A 59 -11.28 22.35 -1.99
CA MET A 59 -9.87 22.62 -1.68
C MET A 59 -9.37 21.86 -0.44
N VAL A 60 -10.23 21.65 0.56
CA VAL A 60 -9.86 20.97 1.82
C VAL A 60 -9.93 19.45 1.70
N LEU A 61 -10.91 18.93 0.94
CA LEU A 61 -11.16 17.50 0.79
C LEU A 61 -9.93 16.68 0.34
N PRO A 62 -9.11 17.12 -0.65
CA PRO A 62 -7.92 16.38 -1.05
C PRO A 62 -6.93 16.18 0.10
N VAL A 63 -6.72 17.21 0.94
CA VAL A 63 -5.79 17.15 2.08
C VAL A 63 -6.35 16.23 3.18
N LEU A 64 -7.65 16.30 3.44
CA LEU A 64 -8.29 15.40 4.39
C LEU A 64 -8.21 13.94 3.93
N CYS A 65 -8.52 13.67 2.66
CA CYS A 65 -8.45 12.34 2.09
C CYS A 65 -7.03 11.77 2.11
N THR A 66 -6.00 12.56 1.77
CA THR A 66 -4.60 12.09 1.84
C THR A 66 -4.18 11.78 3.27
N LEU A 67 -4.59 12.58 4.24
CA LEU A 67 -4.32 12.33 5.65
C LEU A 67 -4.99 11.03 6.13
N LEU A 68 -6.27 10.84 5.83
CA LEU A 68 -7.00 9.61 6.21
C LEU A 68 -6.38 8.36 5.56
N LEU A 69 -6.09 8.43 4.27
CA LEU A 69 -5.46 7.35 3.53
C LEU A 69 -4.07 7.02 4.07
N GLY A 70 -3.28 8.03 4.46
CA GLY A 70 -1.97 7.85 5.08
C GLY A 70 -2.04 7.16 6.44
N VAL A 71 -2.98 7.57 7.30
CA VAL A 71 -3.20 6.93 8.61
C VAL A 71 -3.68 5.50 8.47
N LEU A 72 -4.59 5.23 7.53
CA LEU A 72 -5.08 3.87 7.26
C LEU A 72 -3.97 2.95 6.74
N ASP A 73 -3.12 3.44 5.83
CA ASP A 73 -1.99 2.65 5.32
C ASP A 73 -0.98 2.36 6.44
N LEU A 74 -0.66 3.34 7.31
CA LEU A 74 0.19 3.12 8.47
C LEU A 74 -0.42 2.11 9.45
N GLY A 75 -1.71 2.22 9.74
CA GLY A 75 -2.43 1.29 10.61
C GLY A 75 -2.43 -0.13 10.06
N TYR A 76 -2.61 -0.29 8.74
CA TYR A 76 -2.53 -1.59 8.08
C TYR A 76 -1.14 -2.21 8.18
N ARG A 77 -0.07 -1.42 8.01
CA ARG A 77 1.31 -1.90 8.18
C ARG A 77 1.58 -2.33 9.63
N ALA A 78 1.12 -1.55 10.61
CA ALA A 78 1.27 -1.89 12.02
C ALA A 78 0.53 -3.18 12.38
N TYR A 79 -0.68 -3.36 11.84
CA TYR A 79 -1.45 -4.59 11.98
C TYR A 79 -0.73 -5.79 11.35
N ALA A 80 -0.21 -5.65 10.12
CA ALA A 80 0.55 -6.69 9.44
C ALA A 80 1.81 -7.09 10.24
N ALA A 81 2.52 -6.11 10.81
CA ALA A 81 3.69 -6.36 11.64
C ALA A 81 3.35 -7.16 12.90
N ALA A 82 2.25 -6.82 13.57
CA ALA A 82 1.79 -7.54 14.76
C ALA A 82 1.40 -8.99 14.44
N VAL A 83 0.69 -9.22 13.33
CA VAL A 83 0.32 -10.58 12.89
C VAL A 83 1.57 -11.39 12.51
N LEU A 84 2.54 -10.77 11.82
CA LEU A 84 3.80 -11.40 11.45
C LEU A 84 4.61 -11.84 12.69
N GLN A 85 4.74 -10.96 13.68
CA GLN A 85 5.42 -11.26 14.94
C GLN A 85 4.73 -12.39 15.70
N GLY A 86 3.39 -12.36 15.80
CA GLY A 86 2.64 -13.43 16.45
C GLY A 86 2.77 -14.78 15.74
N ALA A 87 2.72 -14.79 14.41
CA ALA A 87 2.90 -16.02 13.62
C ALA A 87 4.32 -16.61 13.80
N LEU A 88 5.34 -15.75 13.85
CA LEU A 88 6.72 -16.16 14.11
C LEU A 88 6.91 -16.75 15.51
N GLN A 89 6.38 -16.11 16.55
CA GLN A 89 6.49 -16.62 17.93
C GLN A 89 5.85 -18.00 18.07
N GLU A 90 4.69 -18.20 17.43
CA GLU A 90 4.04 -19.51 17.42
C GLU A 90 4.88 -20.55 16.66
N ALA A 91 5.44 -20.19 15.50
CA ALA A 91 6.34 -21.07 14.74
C ALA A 91 7.57 -21.49 15.55
N ALA A 92 8.15 -20.53 16.26
CA ALA A 92 9.32 -20.72 17.10
C ALA A 92 8.99 -21.62 18.32
N ARG A 93 7.81 -21.46 18.92
CA ARG A 93 7.33 -22.38 19.97
C ARG A 93 7.11 -23.80 19.44
N MET A 94 6.53 -23.95 18.25
CA MET A 94 6.26 -25.27 17.68
C MET A 94 7.54 -26.01 17.30
N SER A 95 8.60 -25.30 16.90
CA SER A 95 9.86 -25.93 16.56
C SER A 95 10.66 -26.40 17.77
N THR A 96 10.65 -25.63 18.86
CA THR A 96 11.40 -25.96 20.09
C THR A 96 10.86 -27.20 20.81
N VAL A 97 9.55 -27.46 20.75
CA VAL A 97 8.92 -28.63 21.39
C VAL A 97 9.27 -29.94 20.65
N GLY A 98 9.77 -29.87 19.40
CA GLY A 98 10.14 -31.02 18.60
C GLY A 98 8.94 -31.83 18.09
N GLY A 99 9.07 -32.44 16.91
CA GLY A 99 8.08 -33.40 16.40
C GLY A 99 7.20 -32.93 15.24
N ILE A 100 7.37 -31.68 14.77
CA ILE A 100 6.70 -31.18 13.57
C ILE A 100 7.76 -30.84 12.50
N PRO A 101 7.61 -31.33 11.25
CA PRO A 101 8.53 -30.97 10.18
C PRO A 101 8.41 -29.49 9.83
N MET A 102 9.52 -28.89 9.40
CA MET A 102 9.62 -27.47 9.05
C MET A 102 8.58 -27.02 8.01
N SER A 103 8.20 -27.91 7.07
CA SER A 103 7.15 -27.64 6.08
C SER A 103 5.80 -27.32 6.73
N GLN A 104 5.39 -28.09 7.73
CA GLN A 104 4.12 -27.86 8.44
C GLN A 104 4.14 -26.56 9.26
N ILE A 105 5.30 -26.20 9.82
CA ILE A 105 5.48 -24.92 10.52
C ILE A 105 5.31 -23.77 9.53
N ASN A 106 5.96 -23.85 8.37
CA ASN A 106 5.86 -22.85 7.31
C ASN A 106 4.43 -22.71 6.79
N ASP A 107 3.71 -23.82 6.62
CA ASP A 107 2.32 -23.80 6.16
C ASP A 107 1.40 -23.13 7.19
N ARG A 108 1.62 -23.35 8.49
CA ARG A 108 0.88 -22.65 9.56
C ARG A 108 1.14 -21.15 9.57
N VAL A 109 2.40 -20.74 9.40
CA VAL A 109 2.76 -19.31 9.31
C VAL A 109 2.13 -18.67 8.07
N ARG A 110 2.20 -19.35 6.92
CA ARG A 110 1.56 -18.89 5.69
C ARG A 110 0.04 -18.80 5.83
N ALA A 111 -0.61 -19.75 6.50
CA ALA A 111 -2.05 -19.71 6.76
C ALA A 111 -2.44 -18.51 7.63
N ARG A 112 -1.65 -18.19 8.67
CA ARG A 112 -1.87 -16.99 9.50
C ARG A 112 -1.68 -15.69 8.73
N LEU A 113 -0.74 -15.69 7.78
CA LEU A 113 -0.46 -14.56 6.90
C LEU A 113 -1.33 -14.55 5.63
N GLY A 114 -2.28 -15.48 5.51
CA GLY A 114 -3.11 -15.70 4.31
C GLY A 114 -3.82 -14.44 3.80
N ALA A 115 -4.23 -13.57 4.72
CA ALA A 115 -4.86 -12.29 4.39
C ALA A 115 -3.93 -11.33 3.61
N PHE A 116 -2.60 -11.49 3.74
CA PHE A 116 -1.59 -10.68 3.08
C PHE A 116 -0.98 -11.39 1.86
N THR A 117 -0.89 -12.72 1.89
CA THR A 117 -0.26 -13.52 0.81
C THR A 117 -1.00 -13.46 -0.52
N ASN A 118 -2.30 -13.15 -0.54
CA ASN A 118 -3.04 -13.01 -1.80
C ASN A 118 -2.51 -11.88 -2.69
N ARG A 119 -1.78 -10.92 -2.12
CA ARG A 119 -1.17 -9.80 -2.86
C ARG A 119 0.33 -9.68 -2.56
N GLY A 120 0.92 -10.63 -1.87
CA GLY A 120 2.25 -10.50 -1.30
C GLY A 120 2.99 -11.83 -1.15
N THR A 121 4.29 -11.74 -0.89
CA THR A 121 5.16 -12.91 -0.73
C THR A 121 5.60 -13.04 0.72
N VAL A 122 5.52 -14.25 1.25
CA VAL A 122 6.04 -14.62 2.58
C VAL A 122 7.23 -15.53 2.40
N THR A 123 8.39 -15.07 2.85
CA THR A 123 9.62 -15.86 2.91
C THR A 123 9.95 -16.13 4.37
N ILE A 124 10.16 -17.40 4.71
CA ILE A 124 10.57 -17.83 6.04
C ILE A 124 11.93 -18.50 5.89
N SER A 125 12.91 -18.06 6.67
CA SER A 125 14.21 -18.68 6.76
C SER A 125 14.54 -19.02 8.21
N THR A 126 15.28 -20.11 8.37
CA THR A 126 15.81 -20.55 9.66
C THR A 126 17.28 -20.82 9.54
N SER A 127 18.03 -20.30 10.50
CA SER A 127 19.46 -20.55 10.65
C SER A 127 19.74 -20.97 12.09
N SER A 128 20.61 -21.95 12.26
CA SER A 128 21.04 -22.49 13.55
C SER A 128 22.47 -22.04 13.87
N TYR A 129 22.68 -21.64 15.12
CA TYR A 129 23.93 -21.14 15.67
C TYR A 129 24.27 -21.91 16.96
N PHE A 130 25.54 -21.95 17.33
CA PHE A 130 25.98 -22.62 18.55
C PHE A 130 25.55 -21.84 19.80
N ASP A 131 25.83 -20.53 19.84
CA ASP A 131 25.39 -19.63 20.89
C ASP A 131 24.69 -18.37 20.36
N PHE A 132 23.95 -17.69 21.24
CA PHE A 132 23.27 -16.42 20.91
C PHE A 132 24.23 -15.32 20.49
N THR A 133 25.49 -15.40 20.94
CA THR A 133 26.53 -14.42 20.62
C THR A 133 27.05 -14.56 19.20
N ASP A 134 26.76 -15.66 18.51
CA ASP A 134 27.34 -15.97 17.19
C ASP A 134 26.45 -15.48 16.05
N ILE A 135 25.25 -15.01 16.39
CA ILE A 135 24.27 -14.52 15.44
C ILE A 135 24.77 -13.24 14.78
N GLY A 136 24.87 -13.27 13.46
CA GLY A 136 25.36 -12.14 12.65
C GLY A 136 26.87 -11.95 12.70
N LYS A 137 27.62 -12.85 13.36
CA LYS A 137 29.08 -12.86 13.27
C LYS A 137 29.52 -13.56 12.01
N MET A 138 30.58 -13.03 11.41
CA MET A 138 31.32 -13.69 10.35
C MET A 138 32.16 -14.83 10.92
N GLU A 139 32.49 -15.79 10.08
CA GLU A 139 33.41 -16.86 10.40
C GLU A 139 34.82 -16.35 10.73
N PRO A 140 35.50 -16.93 11.74
CA PRO A 140 36.79 -16.43 12.17
C PRO A 140 37.89 -16.80 11.17
N ILE A 141 38.71 -15.80 10.84
CA ILE A 141 39.93 -15.96 10.02
C ILE A 141 41.01 -16.59 10.91
N VAL A 142 41.65 -17.65 10.41
CA VAL A 142 42.69 -18.41 11.13
C VAL A 142 44.08 -18.22 10.53
N ALA A 143 44.16 -17.82 9.26
CA ALA A 143 45.41 -17.43 8.61
C ALA A 143 45.13 -16.27 7.65
N ASP A 144 45.95 -15.22 7.75
CA ASP A 144 45.92 -14.03 6.89
C ASP A 144 47.31 -13.90 6.26
N HIS A 145 47.37 -13.94 4.93
CA HIS A 145 48.59 -13.85 4.12
C HIS A 145 48.72 -12.49 3.41
N GLY A 146 48.02 -11.47 3.90
CA GLY A 146 48.01 -10.11 3.38
C GLY A 146 46.66 -9.74 2.77
N GLY A 147 46.50 -8.48 2.34
CA GLY A 147 45.18 -8.01 1.88
C GLY A 147 44.41 -7.33 3.01
N ASP A 148 43.10 -7.56 3.07
CA ASP A 148 42.24 -6.97 4.12
C ASP A 148 42.25 -7.86 5.37
N PRO A 149 42.75 -7.40 6.53
CA PRO A 149 42.80 -8.22 7.74
C PRO A 149 41.43 -8.62 8.29
N ASN A 150 40.33 -8.08 7.75
CA ASN A 150 38.96 -8.40 8.17
C ASN A 150 38.23 -9.33 7.20
N ARG A 151 38.91 -9.84 6.16
CA ARG A 151 38.31 -10.70 5.15
C ARG A 151 39.35 -11.66 4.58
N PRO A 152 39.05 -12.96 4.42
CA PRO A 152 39.89 -13.81 3.59
C PRO A 152 39.65 -13.41 2.13
N ASP A 153 40.62 -12.73 1.52
CA ASP A 153 40.50 -12.18 0.17
C ASP A 153 41.68 -12.53 -0.75
N VAL A 154 42.79 -13.03 -0.20
CA VAL A 154 43.96 -13.46 -0.98
C VAL A 154 44.19 -14.97 -0.89
N SER A 155 44.88 -15.50 -1.90
CA SER A 155 45.30 -16.91 -1.94
C SER A 155 46.18 -17.22 -0.72
N GLY A 156 45.85 -18.30 -0.03
CA GLY A 156 46.47 -18.70 1.23
C GLY A 156 45.71 -18.27 2.49
N ASP A 157 44.80 -17.30 2.42
CA ASP A 157 43.96 -16.97 3.58
C ASP A 157 43.07 -18.14 3.94
N CYS A 158 42.92 -18.38 5.25
CA CYS A 158 42.12 -19.48 5.77
C CYS A 158 41.14 -18.99 6.82
N PHE A 159 39.96 -19.58 6.83
CA PHE A 159 38.90 -19.32 7.80
C PHE A 159 38.35 -20.63 8.36
N THR A 160 37.70 -20.56 9.53
CA THR A 160 37.00 -21.70 10.13
C THR A 160 35.58 -21.74 9.60
N ASP A 161 35.26 -22.77 8.82
CA ASP A 161 33.94 -22.99 8.23
C ASP A 161 33.03 -23.67 9.27
N ILE A 162 32.30 -22.84 10.03
CA ILE A 162 31.45 -23.25 11.15
C ILE A 162 30.13 -23.83 10.62
N ASN A 163 29.62 -23.28 9.52
CA ASN A 163 28.34 -23.69 8.95
C ASN A 163 28.46 -24.86 7.93
N ASN A 164 29.70 -25.19 7.54
CA ASN A 164 30.10 -26.24 6.60
C ASN A 164 29.58 -26.03 5.17
N ASP A 165 29.60 -24.79 4.67
CA ASP A 165 29.20 -24.43 3.31
C ASP A 165 30.39 -24.10 2.38
N GLY A 166 31.61 -24.06 2.93
CA GLY A 166 32.84 -23.78 2.20
C GLY A 166 33.04 -22.32 1.79
N SER A 167 32.22 -21.40 2.27
CA SER A 167 32.25 -19.97 1.96
C SER A 167 32.42 -19.15 3.23
N TRP A 168 33.23 -18.09 3.18
CA TRP A 168 33.36 -17.20 4.32
C TRP A 168 32.14 -16.29 4.42
N ASP A 169 31.24 -16.59 5.36
CA ASP A 169 30.03 -15.80 5.60
C ASP A 169 29.59 -15.78 7.08
N GLU A 170 28.28 -15.61 7.35
CA GLU A 170 27.77 -15.68 8.71
C GLU A 170 27.82 -17.13 9.23
N GLN A 171 28.21 -17.30 10.50
CA GLN A 171 28.35 -18.61 11.16
C GLN A 171 27.07 -19.48 11.24
N GLY A 172 25.94 -18.99 10.71
CA GLY A 172 24.64 -19.63 10.84
C GLY A 172 24.40 -20.72 9.80
N ARG A 173 24.26 -21.96 10.25
CA ARG A 173 23.91 -23.09 9.38
C ARG A 173 22.42 -23.14 9.07
N ALA A 174 22.07 -23.22 7.79
CA ALA A 174 20.68 -23.30 7.36
C ALA A 174 19.92 -24.48 8.01
N GLY A 175 18.68 -24.21 8.42
CA GLY A 175 17.78 -25.19 9.04
C GLY A 175 17.62 -25.02 10.56
N LEU A 176 17.10 -26.07 11.19
CA LEU A 176 16.78 -26.08 12.62
C LEU A 176 17.96 -26.43 13.52
N GLY A 177 19.07 -26.90 12.93
CA GLY A 177 20.16 -27.47 13.71
C GLY A 177 19.75 -28.73 14.48
N ALA A 178 20.59 -29.15 15.41
CA ALA A 178 20.29 -30.25 16.34
C ALA A 178 19.91 -29.71 17.73
N ALA A 179 19.94 -30.59 18.74
CA ALA A 179 19.77 -30.24 20.15
C ALA A 179 20.72 -29.11 20.59
N GLU A 180 20.27 -28.28 21.54
CA GLU A 180 20.96 -27.11 22.10
C GLU A 180 21.31 -25.95 21.15
N ASP A 181 21.10 -26.06 19.84
CA ASP A 181 21.37 -24.93 18.94
C ASP A 181 20.40 -23.78 19.20
N VAL A 182 20.93 -22.58 19.02
CA VAL A 182 20.15 -21.37 18.91
C VAL A 182 19.64 -21.23 17.49
N VAL A 183 18.34 -21.36 17.29
CA VAL A 183 17.69 -21.19 16.00
C VAL A 183 17.14 -19.78 15.89
N ARG A 184 17.59 -19.07 14.85
CA ARG A 184 17.03 -17.80 14.39
C ARG A 184 15.96 -18.07 13.36
N TYR A 185 14.73 -17.66 13.67
CA TYR A 185 13.62 -17.59 12.74
C TYR A 185 13.51 -16.18 12.19
N ARG A 186 13.52 -16.05 10.86
CA ARG A 186 13.27 -14.79 10.17
C ARG A 186 12.10 -15.00 9.22
N ALA A 187 11.10 -14.13 9.29
CA ALA A 187 10.07 -14.05 8.28
C ALA A 187 10.02 -12.66 7.67
N THR A 188 9.97 -12.63 6.35
CA THR A 188 9.86 -11.43 5.54
C THR A 188 8.54 -11.48 4.80
N LEU A 189 7.70 -10.49 5.04
CA LEU A 189 6.42 -10.29 4.38
C LEU A 189 6.53 -9.07 3.46
N THR A 190 6.35 -9.29 2.17
CA THR A 190 6.34 -8.23 1.16
C THR A 190 4.95 -8.11 0.55
N PHE A 191 4.34 -6.93 0.60
CA PHE A 191 2.98 -6.68 0.08
C PHE A 191 2.84 -5.24 -0.44
N PRO A 192 1.93 -4.97 -1.40
CA PRO A 192 1.72 -3.63 -1.92
C PRO A 192 1.04 -2.73 -0.89
N HIS A 193 1.31 -1.42 -0.97
CA HIS A 193 0.52 -0.44 -0.24
C HIS A 193 -0.96 -0.52 -0.60
N ILE A 194 -1.83 -0.16 0.35
CA ILE A 194 -3.26 0.02 0.05
C ILE A 194 -3.42 1.18 -0.92
N VAL A 195 -2.61 2.22 -0.72
CA VAL A 195 -2.60 3.43 -1.56
C VAL A 195 -1.25 3.46 -2.29
N PRO A 196 -1.22 3.23 -3.61
CA PRO A 196 0.02 3.20 -4.38
C PRO A 196 0.53 4.64 -4.60
N ILE A 197 1.04 5.28 -3.53
CA ILE A 197 1.56 6.65 -3.57
C ILE A 197 2.73 6.76 -4.56
N GLY A 198 3.47 5.68 -4.79
CA GLY A 198 4.53 5.63 -5.80
C GLY A 198 4.05 5.77 -7.25
N ASN A 199 2.76 5.59 -7.53
CA ASN A 199 2.19 5.95 -8.83
C ASN A 199 2.00 7.46 -9.01
N PHE A 200 1.94 8.21 -7.90
CA PHE A 200 1.75 9.67 -7.90
C PHE A 200 3.06 10.43 -7.65
N LEU A 201 4.01 9.82 -6.93
CA LEU A 201 5.31 10.40 -6.60
C LEU A 201 6.44 9.53 -7.19
N PRO A 202 7.19 10.03 -8.20
CA PRO A 202 8.31 9.29 -8.78
C PRO A 202 9.37 8.98 -7.70
N GLY A 203 9.89 7.75 -7.72
CA GLY A 203 10.96 7.30 -6.81
C GLY A 203 10.48 6.59 -5.53
N TRP A 204 9.18 6.46 -5.31
CA TRP A 204 8.63 5.75 -4.14
C TRP A 204 8.31 4.29 -4.48
N ASN A 205 8.73 3.36 -3.61
CA ASN A 205 8.40 1.95 -3.74
C ASN A 205 6.91 1.72 -3.47
N ASN A 206 6.25 0.92 -4.32
CA ASN A 206 4.84 0.57 -4.15
C ASN A 206 4.64 -0.63 -3.19
N ASN A 207 5.71 -1.28 -2.74
CA ASN A 207 5.68 -2.41 -1.83
C ASN A 207 6.24 -2.07 -0.45
N VAL A 208 5.54 -2.53 0.58
CA VAL A 208 6.01 -2.60 1.96
C VAL A 208 6.75 -3.91 2.16
N VAL A 209 7.93 -3.85 2.77
CA VAL A 209 8.65 -5.02 3.27
C VAL A 209 8.66 -4.95 4.78
N LEU A 210 8.08 -5.96 5.44
CA LEU A 210 8.12 -6.14 6.88
C LEU A 210 8.95 -7.37 7.20
N SER A 211 9.95 -7.20 8.05
CA SER A 211 10.78 -8.29 8.55
C SER A 211 10.58 -8.42 10.05
N ALA A 212 10.45 -9.65 10.52
CA ALA A 212 10.44 -9.94 11.93
C ALA A 212 11.34 -11.16 12.20
N GLU A 213 11.93 -11.16 13.39
CA GLU A 213 12.89 -12.18 13.80
C GLU A 213 12.64 -12.61 15.24
N THR A 214 12.88 -13.88 15.50
CA THR A 214 12.87 -14.43 16.85
C THR A 214 13.92 -15.52 16.98
N MET A 215 14.45 -15.71 18.18
CA MET A 215 15.57 -16.60 18.46
C MET A 215 15.20 -17.48 19.63
N LEU A 216 15.48 -18.78 19.53
CA LEU A 216 15.17 -19.75 20.57
C LEU A 216 16.25 -20.83 20.61
N ARG A 217 16.42 -21.47 21.77
CA ARG A 217 17.31 -22.62 21.92
C ARG A 217 16.49 -23.91 21.81
N ASN A 218 16.96 -24.87 20.99
CA ASN A 218 16.33 -26.17 20.86
C ASN A 218 16.47 -27.01 22.13
N GLN A 219 15.45 -27.83 22.40
CA GLN A 219 15.47 -28.86 23.45
C GLN A 219 15.59 -30.27 22.83
N PRO A 220 16.03 -31.31 23.57
CA PRO A 220 16.57 -31.32 24.93
C PRO A 220 18.04 -30.87 25.00
N TYR A 221 18.57 -30.72 26.22
CA TYR A 221 19.99 -30.46 26.45
C TYR A 221 20.80 -31.73 26.17
N ALA A 222 21.47 -31.77 25.03
CA ALA A 222 22.43 -32.80 24.68
C ALA A 222 23.69 -32.09 24.20
N GLY A 223 24.72 -32.11 25.04
CA GLY A 223 26.01 -31.50 24.72
C GLY A 223 26.53 -31.99 23.37
N ARG A 224 27.19 -31.08 22.66
CA ARG A 224 27.73 -31.37 21.32
C ARG A 224 29.22 -31.58 21.32
N ASN A 225 29.64 -32.51 20.47
CA ASN A 225 30.98 -32.57 19.93
C ASN A 225 30.93 -32.01 18.51
N THR A 226 31.47 -30.82 18.31
CA THR A 226 31.62 -30.23 16.97
C THR A 226 33.09 -30.01 16.67
N SER A 227 33.51 -30.49 15.51
CA SER A 227 34.77 -30.11 14.87
C SER A 227 34.42 -29.19 13.71
N TRP A 228 35.11 -28.07 13.58
CA TRP A 228 34.91 -27.13 12.48
C TRP A 228 36.06 -27.27 11.48
N PRO A 229 35.79 -27.53 10.20
CA PRO A 229 36.82 -27.57 9.16
C PRO A 229 37.48 -26.20 8.96
N ILE A 230 38.73 -26.22 8.52
CA ILE A 230 39.43 -25.03 8.05
C ILE A 230 39.42 -25.05 6.53
N VAL A 231 38.97 -23.95 5.92
CA VAL A 231 38.92 -23.77 4.46
C VAL A 231 39.87 -22.63 4.11
N CYS A 232 40.65 -22.83 3.05
CA CYS A 232 41.60 -21.83 2.56
C CYS A 232 41.27 -21.41 1.13
N ILE A 233 41.49 -20.14 0.83
CA ILE A 233 41.30 -19.58 -0.51
C ILE A 233 42.40 -20.10 -1.43
N PRO A 234 42.04 -20.65 -2.60
CA PRO A 234 43.00 -21.17 -3.56
C PRO A 234 43.90 -20.08 -4.16
#